data_AF-A0ABD0X1S2-F1
#
_entry.id   AF-A0ABD0X1S2-F1
#
_cell.length_a   1.000
_cell.length_b   1.000
_cell.length_c   1.000
_cell.angle_alpha   90.00
_cell.angle_beta   90.00
_cell.angle_gamma   90.00
#
_symmetry.space_group_name_H-M   'P 1'
#
loop_
_entity.id
_entity.type
_entity.pdbx_description
1 polymer ?
#
loop_
_entity_poly.entity_id
_entity_poly.type
_entity_poly.pdbx_seq_one_letter_code
_entity_poly.pdbx_strand_id
1 'polypeptide(L)' 'MFSVSLMMLLVAVSCVHCEELTQPPSMTVQPGQPLTISCKVSYSVTGYSTNWIRHPAGKAMEWIGYINSGGSQ' A
#
# COMPACT_ATOMS: atom_id res chain seq x y z
N MET A 1 28.33 -6.39 29.07
CA MET A 1 28.31 -5.03 28.49
C MET A 1 27.76 -5.15 27.08
N PHE A 2 26.52 -4.72 26.82
CA PHE A 2 26.00 -4.71 25.45
C PHE A 2 26.80 -3.68 24.64
N SER A 3 27.30 -4.06 23.47
CA SER A 3 28.11 -3.18 22.62
C SER A 3 27.34 -1.90 22.29
N VAL A 4 27.96 -0.72 22.45
CA VAL A 4 27.35 0.58 22.12
C VAL A 4 26.86 0.59 20.66
N SER A 5 27.57 -0.10 19.77
CA SER A 5 27.16 -0.29 18.38
C SER A 5 25.85 -1.08 18.25
N LEU A 6 25.62 -2.09 19.08
CA LEU A 6 24.36 -2.85 19.11
C LEU A 6 23.20 -1.97 19.62
N MET A 7 23.43 -1.14 20.63
CA MET A 7 22.42 -0.20 21.13
C MET A 7 22.07 0.88 20.10
N MET A 8 23.07 1.43 19.40
CA MET A 8 22.84 2.38 18.31
C MET A 8 22.02 1.77 17.16
N LEU A 9 22.30 0.52 16.77
CA LEU A 9 21.50 -0.19 15.76
C LEU A 9 20.05 -0.41 16.20
N LEU A 10 19.81 -0.82 17.44
CA LEU A 10 18.45 -1.05 17.95
C LEU A 10 17.63 0.25 17.99
N VAL A 11 18.25 1.37 18.35
CA VAL A 11 17.60 2.69 18.30
C VAL A 11 17.27 3.10 16.86
N ALA A 12 18.18 2.89 15.91
CA ALA A 12 17.92 3.20 14.50
C ALA A 12 16.79 2.38 13.86
N VAL A 13 16.60 1.12 14.28
CA VAL A 13 15.48 0.29 13.80
C VAL A 13 14.14 0.77 14.36
N SER A 14 14.12 1.33 15.57
CA SER A 14 12.89 1.79 16.23
C SER A 14 12.26 3.07 15.65
N CYS A 15 12.97 3.81 14.78
CA CYS A 15 12.43 5.03 14.16
C CYS A 15 11.82 4.82 12.77
N VAL A 16 11.82 3.59 12.25
CA VAL A 16 11.22 3.29 10.95
C VAL A 16 9.72 3.03 11.12
N HIS A 17 8.90 3.84 10.46
CA HIS A 17 7.46 3.62 10.36
C HIS A 17 7.13 3.09 8.97
N CYS A 18 6.56 1.90 8.90
CA CYS A 18 6.16 1.24 7.65
C CYS A 18 4.65 1.03 7.64
N GLU A 19 4.03 1.28 6.50
CA GLU A 19 2.65 0.91 6.22
C GLU A 19 2.64 -0.14 5.10
N GLU A 20 1.78 -1.13 5.23
CA GLU A 20 1.61 -2.24 4.31
C GLU A 20 0.29 -2.09 3.54
N LEU A 21 0.37 -2.27 2.22
CA LEU A 21 -0.79 -2.39 1.33
C LEU A 21 -0.70 -3.75 0.64
N THR A 22 -1.63 -4.64 0.98
CA THR A 22 -1.63 -6.03 0.51
C THR A 22 -2.81 -6.28 -0.43
N GLN A 23 -2.47 -6.67 -1.67
CA GLN A 23 -3.41 -7.05 -2.72
C GLN A 23 -3.20 -8.52 -3.12
N PRO A 24 -4.17 -9.17 -3.78
CA PRO A 24 -3.93 -10.48 -4.38
C PRO A 24 -2.75 -10.44 -5.36
N PRO A 25 -1.91 -11.50 -5.40
CA PRO A 25 -0.70 -11.51 -6.24
C PRO A 25 -1.02 -11.45 -7.74
N SER A 26 -2.15 -12.03 -8.14
CA SER A 26 -2.63 -12.00 -9.52
C SER A 26 -4.13 -12.28 -9.54
N MET A 27 -4.83 -11.72 -10.52
CA MET A 27 -6.23 -12.02 -10.79
C MET A 27 -6.42 -12.17 -12.30
N THR A 28 -7.21 -13.16 -12.70
CA THR A 28 -7.58 -13.39 -14.10
C THR A 28 -9.10 -13.32 -14.20
N VAL A 29 -9.59 -12.53 -15.14
CA VAL A 29 -11.03 -12.38 -15.41
C VAL A 29 -11.30 -12.50 -16.91
N GLN A 30 -12.51 -12.96 -17.25
CA GLN A 30 -12.95 -13.00 -18.64
C GLN A 30 -13.19 -11.56 -19.16
N PRO A 31 -12.89 -11.28 -20.44
CA PRO A 31 -13.22 -9.99 -21.05
C PRO A 31 -14.70 -9.62 -20.86
N GLY A 32 -14.96 -8.36 -20.49
CA GLY A 32 -16.31 -7.86 -20.26
C GLY A 32 -16.91 -8.19 -18.88
N GLN A 33 -16.23 -9.00 -18.05
CA GLN A 33 -16.64 -9.21 -16.67
C GLN A 33 -16.07 -8.11 -15.76
N PRO A 34 -16.80 -7.72 -14.70
CA PRO A 34 -16.28 -6.78 -13.71
C PRO A 34 -15.13 -7.42 -12.92
N LEU A 35 -14.15 -6.59 -12.55
CA LEU A 35 -13.04 -6.95 -11.68
C LEU A 35 -13.15 -6.18 -10.37
N THR A 36 -13.17 -6.88 -9.26
CA THR A 36 -13.09 -6.28 -7.91
C THR A 36 -11.71 -6.56 -7.33
N ILE A 37 -10.93 -5.50 -7.07
CA ILE A 37 -9.61 -5.61 -6.46
C ILE A 37 -9.71 -5.25 -4.98
N SER A 38 -9.26 -6.15 -4.10
CA SER A 38 -9.20 -5.89 -2.67
C SER A 38 -7.81 -5.41 -2.27
N CYS A 39 -7.73 -4.38 -1.42
CA CYS A 39 -6.48 -3.91 -0.81
C CYS A 39 -6.66 -3.84 0.71
N LYS A 40 -5.91 -4.65 1.44
CA LYS A 40 -5.82 -4.57 2.90
C LYS A 40 -4.72 -3.59 3.27
N VAL A 41 -5.02 -2.65 4.15
CA VAL A 41 -4.07 -1.62 4.60
C VAL A 41 -3.77 -1.78 6.08
N SER A 42 -2.55 -1.46 6.52
CA SER A 42 -2.19 -1.42 7.95
C SER A 42 -2.50 -0.08 8.62
N TYR A 43 -2.65 1.00 7.85
CA TYR A 43 -3.01 2.32 8.35
C TYR A 43 -4.51 2.45 8.60
N SER A 44 -4.90 3.47 9.35
CA SER A 44 -6.31 3.85 9.47
C SER A 44 -6.81 4.49 8.18
N VAL A 45 -7.77 3.86 7.50
CA VAL A 45 -8.43 4.40 6.29
C VAL A 45 -9.13 5.74 6.49
N THR A 46 -9.36 6.16 7.74
CA THR A 46 -9.89 7.48 8.09
C THR A 46 -8.81 8.54 8.29
N GLY A 47 -7.53 8.16 8.32
CA GLY A 47 -6.39 9.07 8.50
C GLY A 47 -5.70 9.47 7.21
N TYR A 48 -5.88 8.71 6.12
CA TYR A 48 -5.19 8.91 4.86
C TYR A 48 -6.09 8.65 3.66
N SER A 49 -5.85 9.39 2.57
CA SER A 49 -6.42 9.07 1.27
C SER A 49 -5.72 7.88 0.61
N THR A 50 -6.47 6.98 -0.01
CA THR A 50 -5.95 5.81 -0.72
C THR A 50 -6.13 5.99 -2.22
N ASN A 51 -5.03 5.99 -2.99
CA ASN A 51 -5.06 6.11 -4.44
C ASN A 51 -5.05 4.73 -5.11
N TRP A 52 -5.78 4.59 -6.21
CA TRP A 52 -5.78 3.42 -7.08
C TRP A 52 -5.15 3.78 -8.42
N ILE A 53 -4.16 2.98 -8.81
CA ILE A 53 -3.40 3.15 -10.06
C ILE A 53 -3.32 1.82 -10.79
N ARG A 54 -3.19 1.86 -12.12
CA ARG A 54 -2.77 0.69 -12.91
C ARG A 54 -1.51 1.03 -13.69
N HIS A 55 -0.65 0.03 -13.85
CA HIS A 55 0.57 0.16 -14.64
C HIS A 55 0.63 -0.99 -15.64
N PRO A 56 0.07 -0.81 -16.85
CA PRO A 56 0.15 -1.82 -17.88
C PRO A 56 1.60 -2.01 -18.35
N ALA A 57 1.98 -3.25 -18.66
CA ALA A 57 3.34 -3.55 -19.14
C ALA A 57 3.68 -2.72 -20.38
N GLY A 58 4.82 -2.03 -20.34
CA GLY A 58 5.30 -1.18 -21.44
C GLY A 58 4.55 0.14 -21.64
N LYS A 59 3.68 0.54 -20.69
CA LYS A 59 2.93 1.81 -20.75
C LYS A 59 3.23 2.68 -19.54
N ALA A 60 2.83 3.95 -19.61
CA ALA A 60 2.85 4.83 -18.45
C ALA A 60 1.87 4.33 -17.37
N MET A 61 2.12 4.74 -16.14
CA MET A 61 1.18 4.57 -15.03
C MET A 61 -0.09 5.40 -15.28
N GLU A 62 -1.24 4.83 -14.99
CA GLU A 62 -2.55 5.45 -15.17
C GLU A 62 -3.27 5.52 -13.82
N TRP A 63 -3.80 6.71 -13.51
CA TRP A 63 -4.60 6.92 -12.31
C TRP A 63 -6.04 6.44 -12.53
N ILE A 64 -6.58 5.68 -11.57
CA ILE A 64 -7.95 5.14 -11.62
C ILE A 64 -8.89 6.01 -10.77
N GLY A 65 -8.45 6.40 -9.58
CA GLY A 65 -9.28 7.10 -8.61
C GLY A 65 -8.61 7.17 -7.24
N TYR A 66 -9.26 7.85 -6.30
CA TYR A 66 -8.83 7.85 -4.90
C TYR A 66 -10.06 7.79 -3.98
N ILE A 67 -9.81 7.34 -2.75
CA ILE A 67 -10.78 7.40 -1.66
C ILE A 67 -10.17 8.30 -0.60
N ASN A 68 -10.85 9.38 -0.21
CA ASN A 68 -10.38 10.31 0.81
C ASN A 68 -10.50 9.70 2.22
N SER A 69 -9.77 10.28 3.18
CA SER A 69 -9.97 10.04 4.60
C SER A 69 -11.44 10.31 4.97
N GLY A 70 -12.19 9.27 5.33
CA GLY A 70 -13.63 9.35 5.59
C GLY A 70 -14.50 8.62 4.56
N GLY A 71 -13.90 8.04 3.51
CA GLY A 71 -14.59 7.12 2.59
C GLY A 71 -15.30 7.78 1.41
N SER A 72 -15.17 9.09 1.22
CA SER A 72 -15.66 9.77 0.00
C SER A 72 -14.72 9.53 -1.18
N GLN A 73 -15.28 9.58 -2.39
CA GLN A 73 -14.58 9.47 -3.67
C GLN A 73 -14.66 10.80 -4.42
#